data_AF-A0A7K0E241-F1
#
_entry.id   AF-A0A7K0E241-F1
#
_cell.length_a   1.000
_cell.length_b   1.000
_cell.length_c   1.000
_cell.angle_alpha   90.00
_cell.angle_beta   90.00
_cell.angle_gamma   90.00
#
_symmetry.space_group_name_H-M   'P 1'
#
loop_
_entity.id
_entity.type
_entity.pdbx_description
1 polymer ?
#
loop_
_entity_poly.entity_id
_entity_poly.type
_entity_poly.pdbx_seq_one_letter_code
_entity_poly.pdbx_strand_id
1 'polypeptide(L)'
;MGTAFRLGVVTPSSNTALEPLVAELVAGHGSAHFTRIAVRHIGVGDASDRQFDTEAMVAAARLLSDARVDVVAWAGMSGSWLGVTREIGMSARLAAAAGAPATTSTLALLAACRAYGVRRLGLVSPYTADVSARIAAELGRHGIEVVGEQYCGLSTNFDFAAVDDRTVSSMIRAAAERAEAVAVVCTNMAAAVVSAAAEAELGIPVFDSIAATVWHAMTLAGGPASVDGYGDLLANGTLRARMQTVAEELLAETKADRTTLRLDLPAAGCSVATCAAESCGPAVRSIRRDATLPQRELATVRWLEENRTPLIQGDFTAEPRPPQALLEVYGVRAQMLGPVVRDGVMVAWLSVHSLVEREWTAGDRHAVTVAARQIEELLDSRSTSEVHRR
;
A
#
# COMPACT_ATOMS: atom_id res chain seq x y z
N MET A 1 -15.99 -14.43 -21.96
CA MET A 1 -15.68 -13.02 -21.61
C MET A 1 -15.92 -12.90 -20.12
N GLY A 2 -14.88 -12.62 -19.33
CA GLY A 2 -15.06 -12.39 -17.88
C GLY A 2 -16.05 -11.24 -17.66
N THR A 3 -16.82 -11.30 -16.59
CA THR A 3 -17.72 -10.20 -16.22
C THR A 3 -16.89 -8.95 -15.95
N ALA A 4 -17.22 -7.84 -16.60
CA ALA A 4 -16.55 -6.56 -16.38
C ALA A 4 -16.71 -6.12 -14.91
N PHE A 5 -15.61 -5.71 -14.29
CA PHE A 5 -15.53 -5.29 -12.88
C PHE A 5 -16.51 -4.14 -12.57
N ARG A 6 -17.18 -4.15 -11.41
CA ARG A 6 -18.14 -3.12 -10.99
C ARG A 6 -17.78 -2.57 -9.63
N LEU A 7 -17.32 -1.32 -9.61
CA LEU A 7 -17.02 -0.58 -8.39
C LEU A 7 -18.25 0.21 -7.92
N GLY A 8 -18.77 -0.10 -6.75
CA GLY A 8 -19.75 0.73 -6.05
C GLY A 8 -19.07 1.79 -5.20
N VAL A 9 -19.51 3.05 -5.28
CA VAL A 9 -18.90 4.16 -4.53
C VAL A 9 -19.97 4.93 -3.77
N VAL A 10 -19.76 5.07 -2.46
CA VAL A 10 -20.54 5.96 -1.62
C VAL A 10 -19.80 7.30 -1.54
N THR A 11 -20.43 8.37 -2.02
CA THR A 11 -19.81 9.67 -2.28
C THR A 11 -20.43 10.78 -1.43
N PRO A 12 -19.63 11.72 -0.88
CA PRO A 12 -20.16 12.95 -0.28
C PRO A 12 -21.05 13.72 -1.27
N SER A 13 -22.21 14.22 -0.84
CA SER A 13 -23.20 14.84 -1.73
C SER A 13 -22.69 16.04 -2.54
N SER A 14 -21.73 16.79 -1.98
CA SER A 14 -21.16 17.99 -2.60
C SER A 14 -19.84 17.74 -3.34
N ASN A 15 -19.41 16.47 -3.43
CA ASN A 15 -18.19 16.10 -4.13
C ASN A 15 -18.45 16.00 -5.65
N THR A 16 -17.60 16.68 -6.41
CA THR A 16 -17.65 16.76 -7.87
C THR A 16 -16.35 16.29 -8.54
N ALA A 17 -15.23 16.22 -7.81
CA ALA A 17 -13.96 15.76 -8.35
C ALA A 17 -13.85 14.22 -8.44
N LEU A 18 -14.50 13.50 -7.52
CA LEU A 18 -14.38 12.06 -7.38
C LEU A 18 -14.98 11.27 -8.56
N GLU A 19 -16.25 11.51 -8.88
CA GLU A 19 -16.97 10.64 -9.83
C GLU A 19 -16.34 10.62 -11.23
N PRO A 20 -15.92 11.76 -11.81
CA PRO A 20 -15.26 11.76 -13.12
C PRO A 20 -13.94 10.97 -13.11
N LEU A 21 -13.10 11.20 -12.10
CA LEU A 21 -11.81 10.51 -11.99
C LEU A 21 -11.99 9.01 -11.77
N VAL A 22 -12.90 8.59 -10.88
CA VAL A 22 -13.15 7.16 -10.64
C VAL A 22 -13.67 6.50 -11.91
N ALA A 23 -14.60 7.12 -12.63
CA ALA A 23 -15.13 6.60 -13.89
C ALA A 23 -14.02 6.44 -14.94
N GLU A 24 -13.08 7.39 -15.00
CA GLU A 24 -11.90 7.31 -15.87
C GLU A 24 -10.95 6.18 -15.45
N LEU A 25 -10.62 6.06 -14.17
CA LEU A 25 -9.69 5.05 -13.65
C LEU A 25 -10.18 3.61 -13.88
N VAL A 26 -11.49 3.38 -13.81
CA VAL A 26 -12.08 2.04 -14.07
C VAL A 26 -12.37 1.79 -15.55
N ALA A 27 -12.26 2.81 -16.41
CA ALA A 27 -12.53 2.67 -17.83
C ALA A 27 -11.57 1.62 -18.46
N GLY A 28 -12.08 0.83 -19.39
CA GLY A 28 -11.34 -0.28 -20.00
C GLY A 28 -11.26 -1.55 -19.15
N HIS A 29 -11.61 -1.46 -17.87
CA HIS A 29 -11.57 -2.57 -16.92
C HIS A 29 -12.95 -2.96 -16.36
N GLY A 30 -13.86 -1.99 -16.31
CA GLY A 30 -15.12 -2.13 -15.60
C GLY A 30 -16.01 -0.89 -15.69
N SER A 31 -16.90 -0.74 -14.71
CA SER A 31 -17.77 0.41 -14.52
C SER A 31 -17.83 0.86 -13.06
N ALA A 32 -18.10 2.14 -12.85
CA ALA A 32 -18.34 2.71 -11.54
C ALA A 32 -19.82 3.05 -11.35
N HIS A 33 -20.34 2.79 -10.15
CA HIS A 33 -21.73 3.02 -9.77
C HIS A 33 -21.78 3.82 -8.48
N PHE A 34 -22.48 4.95 -8.49
CA PHE A 34 -22.39 5.94 -7.41
C PHE A 34 -23.70 6.04 -6.64
N THR A 35 -23.58 6.25 -5.33
CA THR A 35 -24.65 6.69 -4.44
C THR A 35 -24.11 7.80 -3.55
N ARG A 36 -24.98 8.64 -2.99
CA ARG A 36 -24.57 9.83 -2.24
C ARG A 36 -25.11 9.84 -0.83
N ILE A 37 -24.32 10.38 0.09
CA ILE A 37 -24.75 10.75 1.45
C ILE A 37 -24.53 12.25 1.70
N ALA A 38 -25.33 12.85 2.58
CA ALA A 38 -25.25 14.28 2.85
C ALA A 38 -23.99 14.63 3.67
N VAL A 39 -23.01 15.26 3.01
CA VAL A 39 -21.80 15.82 3.62
C VAL A 39 -21.51 17.15 2.94
N ARG A 40 -21.46 18.23 3.73
CA ARG A 40 -21.36 19.61 3.22
C ARG A 40 -20.27 20.42 3.93
N HIS A 41 -20.16 20.27 5.24
CA HIS A 41 -19.22 21.02 6.07
C HIS A 41 -18.34 20.05 6.86
N ILE A 42 -17.03 20.29 6.85
CA ILE A 42 -16.02 19.52 7.56
C ILE A 42 -15.47 20.39 8.69
N GLY A 43 -15.61 19.91 9.91
CA GLY A 43 -15.03 20.54 11.09
C GLY A 43 -15.10 19.62 12.30
N VAL A 44 -14.62 20.12 13.43
CA VAL A 44 -14.70 19.40 14.70
C VAL A 44 -16.03 19.71 15.40
N GLY A 45 -16.74 18.66 15.82
CA GLY A 45 -17.91 18.75 16.70
C GLY A 45 -19.12 17.96 16.22
N ASP A 46 -20.10 17.79 17.12
CA ASP A 46 -21.23 16.86 16.97
C ASP A 46 -22.06 17.04 15.69
N ALA A 47 -22.15 18.25 15.15
CA ALA A 47 -22.88 18.51 13.90
C ALA A 47 -22.11 18.00 12.67
N SER A 48 -20.77 18.06 12.71
CA SER A 48 -19.91 17.50 11.68
C SER A 48 -19.88 15.98 11.76
N ASP A 49 -19.71 15.44 12.97
CA ASP A 49 -19.59 14.01 13.22
C ASP A 49 -20.85 13.23 12.81
N ARG A 50 -22.04 13.83 13.01
CA ARG A 50 -23.33 13.25 12.58
C ARG A 50 -23.47 13.07 11.07
N GLN A 51 -22.73 13.82 10.24
CA GLN A 51 -22.72 13.62 8.79
C GLN A 51 -22.03 12.32 8.38
N PHE A 52 -21.28 11.69 9.29
CA PHE A 52 -20.60 10.41 9.05
C PHE A 52 -21.36 9.22 9.61
N ASP A 53 -22.64 9.35 9.96
CA ASP A 53 -23.44 8.23 10.48
C ASP A 53 -23.34 6.99 9.58
N THR A 54 -22.87 5.88 10.17
CA THR A 54 -22.68 4.61 9.49
C THR A 54 -24.00 4.06 8.94
N GLU A 55 -25.16 4.35 9.55
CA GLU A 55 -26.45 3.86 9.05
C GLU A 55 -26.77 4.42 7.65
N ALA A 56 -26.50 5.71 7.42
CA ALA A 56 -26.74 6.34 6.12
C ALA A 56 -25.85 5.70 5.04
N MET A 57 -24.59 5.42 5.36
CA MET A 57 -23.67 4.75 4.44
C MET A 57 -24.08 3.29 4.17
N VAL A 58 -24.56 2.58 5.18
CA VAL A 58 -25.10 1.22 5.05
C VAL A 58 -26.34 1.20 4.16
N ALA A 59 -27.27 2.14 4.35
CA ALA A 59 -28.43 2.28 3.46
C ALA A 59 -28.00 2.55 2.01
N ALA A 60 -27.00 3.40 1.81
CA ALA A 60 -26.45 3.69 0.50
C ALA A 60 -25.79 2.45 -0.14
N ALA A 61 -25.03 1.66 0.63
CA ALA A 61 -24.43 0.42 0.18
C ALA A 61 -25.46 -0.65 -0.22
N ARG A 62 -26.63 -0.70 0.44
CA ARG A 62 -27.74 -1.58 0.02
C ARG A 62 -28.23 -1.24 -1.39
N LEU A 63 -28.32 0.04 -1.74
CA LEU A 63 -28.69 0.43 -3.11
C LEU A 63 -27.65 -0.03 -4.14
N LEU A 64 -26.36 0.01 -3.79
CA LEU A 64 -25.29 -0.51 -4.65
C LEU A 64 -25.37 -2.03 -4.84
N SER A 65 -25.93 -2.78 -3.89
CA SER A 65 -26.13 -4.23 -4.00
C SER A 65 -27.07 -4.59 -5.16
N ASP A 66 -28.06 -3.75 -5.46
CA ASP A 66 -29.00 -3.98 -6.57
C ASP A 66 -28.29 -3.92 -7.94
N ALA A 67 -27.20 -3.14 -8.04
CA ALA A 67 -26.33 -3.10 -9.22
C ALA A 67 -25.35 -4.29 -9.29
N ARG A 68 -25.33 -5.16 -8.26
CA ARG A 68 -24.43 -6.30 -8.11
C ARG A 68 -22.98 -5.89 -8.33
N VAL A 69 -22.55 -4.88 -7.58
CA VAL A 69 -21.15 -4.43 -7.57
C VAL A 69 -20.24 -5.51 -6.99
N ASP A 70 -19.02 -5.60 -7.49
CA ASP A 70 -18.02 -6.56 -7.02
C ASP A 70 -17.31 -6.08 -5.74
N VAL A 71 -17.39 -4.78 -5.45
CA VAL A 71 -16.82 -4.13 -4.27
C VAL A 71 -17.50 -2.79 -3.99
N VAL A 72 -17.56 -2.39 -2.73
CA VAL A 72 -18.05 -1.07 -2.31
C VAL A 72 -16.94 -0.25 -1.65
N ALA A 73 -16.81 1.03 -2.00
CA ALA A 73 -15.90 1.96 -1.35
C ALA A 73 -16.64 3.17 -0.77
N TRP A 74 -16.41 3.46 0.51
CA TRP A 74 -16.70 4.79 1.06
C TRP A 74 -15.57 5.76 0.71
N ALA A 75 -15.86 6.72 -0.16
CA ALA A 75 -14.89 7.67 -0.70
C ALA A 75 -14.92 9.01 0.04
N GLY A 76 -14.59 9.00 1.33
CA GLY A 76 -14.47 10.19 2.15
C GLY A 76 -13.36 10.09 3.20
N MET A 77 -12.50 11.10 3.25
CA MET A 77 -11.38 11.20 4.20
C MET A 77 -11.67 12.12 5.40
N SER A 78 -12.69 12.96 5.28
CA SER A 78 -13.05 13.99 6.25
C SER A 78 -13.69 13.47 7.54
N GLY A 79 -13.67 12.17 7.80
CA GLY A 79 -14.08 11.55 9.06
C GLY A 79 -13.04 10.57 9.60
N SER A 80 -11.87 10.50 8.96
CA SER A 80 -10.82 9.52 9.25
C SER A 80 -10.29 9.63 10.69
N TRP A 81 -10.28 10.84 11.27
CA TRP A 81 -9.88 11.05 12.66
C TRP A 81 -10.85 10.47 13.70
N LEU A 82 -12.06 10.03 13.31
CA LEU A 82 -13.01 9.39 14.21
C LEU A 82 -12.56 7.97 14.63
N GLY A 83 -11.47 7.47 14.03
CA GLY A 83 -10.77 6.27 14.46
C GLY A 83 -10.78 5.17 13.41
N VAL A 84 -9.64 4.53 13.17
CA VAL A 84 -9.53 3.42 12.21
C VAL A 84 -10.34 2.20 12.66
N THR A 85 -10.48 1.94 13.96
CA THR A 85 -11.37 0.88 14.46
C THR A 85 -12.81 1.09 14.00
N ARG A 86 -13.27 2.34 13.98
CA ARG A 86 -14.59 2.70 13.46
C ARG A 86 -14.65 2.49 11.94
N GLU A 87 -13.62 2.85 11.20
CA GLU A 87 -13.51 2.60 9.75
C GLU A 87 -13.59 1.10 9.42
N ILE A 88 -12.89 0.24 10.17
CA ILE A 88 -12.95 -1.22 10.01
C ILE A 88 -14.38 -1.73 10.26
N GLY A 89 -15.01 -1.31 11.36
CA GLY A 89 -16.38 -1.70 11.69
C GLY A 89 -17.39 -1.22 10.65
N MET A 90 -17.24 0.01 10.17
CA MET A 90 -18.03 0.58 9.09
C MET A 90 -17.86 -0.22 7.80
N SER A 91 -16.63 -0.51 7.38
CA SER A 91 -16.32 -1.30 6.19
C SER A 91 -16.98 -2.68 6.24
N ALA A 92 -16.89 -3.38 7.37
CA ALA A 92 -17.54 -4.68 7.55
C ALA A 92 -19.07 -4.60 7.39
N ARG A 93 -19.69 -3.53 7.89
CA ARG A 93 -21.13 -3.29 7.76
C ARG A 93 -21.54 -2.95 6.32
N LEU A 94 -20.74 -2.16 5.60
CA LEU A 94 -20.94 -1.90 4.17
C LEU A 94 -20.84 -3.19 3.37
N ALA A 95 -19.85 -4.02 3.67
CA ALA A 95 -19.66 -5.29 2.99
C ALA A 95 -20.87 -6.23 3.18
N ALA A 96 -21.34 -6.37 4.42
CA ALA A 96 -22.53 -7.16 4.74
C ALA A 96 -23.80 -6.62 4.05
N ALA A 97 -23.94 -5.31 3.94
CA ALA A 97 -25.09 -4.67 3.31
C ALA A 97 -25.08 -4.77 1.78
N ALA A 98 -23.89 -4.74 1.18
CA ALA A 98 -23.70 -4.83 -0.26
C ALA A 98 -23.68 -6.28 -0.77
N GLY A 99 -23.34 -7.24 0.09
CA GLY A 99 -23.05 -8.62 -0.33
C GLY A 99 -21.72 -8.75 -1.09
N ALA A 100 -20.82 -7.79 -0.93
CA ALA A 100 -19.53 -7.70 -1.62
C ALA A 100 -18.45 -7.19 -0.66
N PRO A 101 -17.15 -7.43 -0.90
CA PRO A 101 -16.07 -6.77 -0.15
C PRO A 101 -16.28 -5.25 -0.09
N ALA A 102 -15.81 -4.62 0.98
CA ALA A 102 -15.87 -3.17 1.08
C ALA A 102 -14.59 -2.58 1.67
N THR A 103 -14.37 -1.30 1.36
CA THR A 103 -13.27 -0.50 1.88
C THR A 103 -13.68 0.96 2.10
N THR A 104 -12.75 1.73 2.64
CA THR A 104 -12.86 3.18 2.81
C THR A 104 -11.57 3.85 2.38
N SER A 105 -11.61 5.15 2.05
CA SER A 105 -10.40 5.89 1.69
C SER A 105 -9.33 5.86 2.79
N THR A 106 -9.73 5.86 4.07
CA THR A 106 -8.81 5.72 5.21
C THR A 106 -8.12 4.35 5.19
N LEU A 107 -8.89 3.26 5.05
CA LEU A 107 -8.33 1.91 4.98
C LEU A 107 -7.45 1.71 3.75
N ALA A 108 -7.81 2.34 2.64
CA ALA A 108 -7.02 2.32 1.42
C ALA A 108 -5.66 3.03 1.58
N LEU A 109 -5.61 4.18 2.24
CA LEU A 109 -4.35 4.86 2.56
C LEU A 109 -3.46 4.01 3.48
N LEU A 110 -4.03 3.37 4.50
CA LEU A 110 -3.30 2.46 5.39
C LEU A 110 -2.77 1.25 4.62
N ALA A 111 -3.58 0.67 3.73
CA ALA A 111 -3.16 -0.43 2.87
C ALA A 111 -2.02 -0.02 1.93
N ALA A 112 -2.05 1.19 1.38
CA ALA A 112 -0.96 1.74 0.57
C ALA A 112 0.31 1.91 1.42
N CYS A 113 0.21 2.50 2.61
CA CYS A 113 1.35 2.64 3.51
C CYS A 113 1.97 1.28 3.86
N ARG A 114 1.15 0.26 4.14
CA ARG A 114 1.61 -1.11 4.38
C ARG A 114 2.32 -1.71 3.16
N ALA A 115 1.72 -1.63 1.98
CA ALA A 115 2.28 -2.18 0.75
C ALA A 115 3.68 -1.60 0.44
N TYR A 116 3.89 -0.31 0.76
CA TYR A 116 5.15 0.40 0.54
C TYR A 116 6.08 0.44 1.75
N GLY A 117 5.64 -0.07 2.91
CA GLY A 117 6.37 0.02 4.18
C GLY A 117 6.67 1.46 4.59
N VAL A 118 5.71 2.36 4.41
CA VAL A 118 5.79 3.76 4.82
C VAL A 118 5.48 3.86 6.31
N ARG A 119 6.39 4.49 7.05
CA ARG A 119 6.25 4.83 8.48
C ARG A 119 6.37 6.32 8.74
N ARG A 120 7.03 7.08 7.84
CA ARG A 120 7.07 8.54 7.88
C ARG A 120 6.33 9.10 6.67
N LEU A 121 5.24 9.82 6.89
CA LEU A 121 4.34 10.29 5.84
C LEU A 121 4.28 11.82 5.83
N GLY A 122 4.36 12.42 4.64
CA GLY A 122 3.94 13.81 4.44
C GLY A 122 2.42 13.87 4.27
N LEU A 123 1.73 14.80 4.92
CA LEU A 123 0.28 14.93 4.88
C LEU A 123 -0.12 16.26 4.23
N VAL A 124 -0.90 16.18 3.16
CA VAL A 124 -1.47 17.34 2.44
C VAL A 124 -2.98 17.24 2.52
N SER A 125 -3.67 18.30 2.97
CA SER A 125 -5.13 18.32 3.01
C SER A 125 -5.69 19.72 2.71
N PRO A 126 -6.95 19.88 2.28
CA PRO A 126 -7.55 21.21 2.18
C PRO A 126 -8.07 21.72 3.53
N TYR A 127 -8.07 20.88 4.56
CA TYR A 127 -8.82 21.08 5.80
C TYR A 127 -8.24 22.18 6.69
N THR A 128 -8.93 22.46 7.81
CA THR A 128 -8.41 23.29 8.89
C THR A 128 -7.28 22.57 9.64
N ALA A 129 -6.41 23.35 10.28
CA ALA A 129 -5.23 22.82 10.99
C ALA A 129 -5.61 21.80 12.08
N ASP A 130 -6.70 22.04 12.82
CA ASP A 130 -7.19 21.14 13.87
C ASP A 130 -7.70 19.80 13.33
N VAL A 131 -8.35 19.81 12.16
CA VAL A 131 -8.78 18.59 11.47
C VAL A 131 -7.57 17.82 10.97
N SER A 132 -6.64 18.50 10.28
CA SER A 132 -5.43 17.87 9.74
C SER A 132 -4.59 17.24 10.86
N ALA A 133 -4.39 17.95 11.98
CA ALA A 133 -3.65 17.44 13.14
C ALA A 133 -4.31 16.21 13.78
N ARG A 134 -5.65 16.12 13.78
CA ARG A 134 -6.36 14.93 14.27
C ARG A 134 -6.20 13.73 13.35
N ILE A 135 -6.18 13.93 12.03
CA ILE A 135 -5.88 12.88 11.05
C ILE A 135 -4.44 12.38 11.27
N ALA A 136 -3.48 13.30 11.40
CA ALA A 136 -2.09 12.96 11.70
C ALA A 136 -1.95 12.17 13.00
N ALA A 137 -2.63 12.59 14.07
CA ALA A 137 -2.63 11.89 15.35
C ALA A 137 -3.22 10.48 15.22
N GLU A 138 -4.33 10.31 14.49
CA GLU A 138 -4.92 8.98 14.28
C GLU A 138 -3.99 8.07 13.47
N LEU A 139 -3.38 8.56 12.38
CA LEU A 139 -2.37 7.80 11.62
C LEU A 139 -1.19 7.37 12.52
N GLY A 140 -0.74 8.25 13.42
CA GLY A 140 0.30 7.96 14.41
C GLY A 140 -0.04 6.78 15.33
N ARG A 141 -1.31 6.62 15.71
CA ARG A 141 -1.78 5.47 16.52
C ARG A 141 -1.66 4.14 15.77
N HIS A 142 -1.57 4.18 14.45
CA HIS A 142 -1.39 3.00 13.57
C HIS A 142 0.03 2.91 13.01
N GLY A 143 1.01 3.56 13.65
CA GLY A 143 2.42 3.41 13.34
C GLY A 143 2.91 4.23 12.13
N ILE A 144 2.13 5.22 11.69
CA ILE A 144 2.48 6.14 10.62
C ILE A 144 2.69 7.54 11.22
N GLU A 145 3.96 7.91 11.40
CA GLU A 145 4.36 9.23 11.85
C GLU A 145 4.18 10.24 10.71
N VAL A 146 3.40 11.30 10.95
CA VAL A 146 3.32 12.43 10.01
C VAL A 146 4.49 13.37 10.27
N VAL A 147 5.40 13.49 9.30
CA VAL A 147 6.67 14.24 9.44
C VAL A 147 6.65 15.62 8.78
N GLY A 148 5.66 15.87 7.93
CA GLY A 148 5.40 17.16 7.31
C GLY A 148 3.90 17.30 7.08
N GLU A 149 3.33 18.44 7.43
CA GLU A 149 1.90 18.71 7.29
C GLU A 149 1.69 20.01 6.51
N GLN A 150 0.80 20.00 5.54
CA GLN A 150 0.38 21.17 4.75
C GLN A 150 -1.14 21.19 4.62
N TYR A 151 -1.75 22.34 4.85
CA TYR A 151 -3.20 22.50 4.79
C TYR A 151 -3.66 23.85 4.21
N CYS A 152 -4.87 23.88 3.63
CA CYS A 152 -5.46 25.11 3.04
C CYS A 152 -6.33 25.90 4.03
N GLY A 153 -6.76 25.32 5.15
CA GLY A 153 -7.61 26.02 6.14
C GLY A 153 -9.10 26.07 5.79
N LEU A 154 -9.58 25.24 4.86
CA LEU A 154 -10.95 25.25 4.37
C LEU A 154 -11.84 24.28 5.17
N SER A 155 -13.14 24.57 5.27
CA SER A 155 -14.13 23.72 5.95
C SER A 155 -15.32 23.33 5.07
N THR A 156 -15.61 24.06 3.99
CA THR A 156 -16.72 23.75 3.09
C THR A 156 -16.27 22.76 2.02
N ASN A 157 -16.97 21.64 1.88
CA ASN A 157 -16.53 20.58 0.96
C ASN A 157 -16.51 21.04 -0.52
N PHE A 158 -17.42 21.93 -0.91
CA PHE A 158 -17.42 22.53 -2.25
C PHE A 158 -16.12 23.28 -2.56
N ASP A 159 -15.60 24.05 -1.59
CA ASP A 159 -14.43 24.91 -1.77
C ASP A 159 -13.15 24.09 -2.00
N PHE A 160 -13.10 22.83 -1.55
CA PHE A 160 -11.94 21.96 -1.75
C PHE A 160 -11.64 21.70 -3.23
N ALA A 161 -12.66 21.69 -4.09
CA ALA A 161 -12.51 21.48 -5.52
C ALA A 161 -11.94 22.72 -6.24
N ALA A 162 -11.90 23.88 -5.57
CA ALA A 162 -11.38 25.13 -6.12
C ALA A 162 -9.87 25.34 -5.83
N VAL A 163 -9.25 24.45 -5.05
CA VAL A 163 -7.79 24.50 -4.80
C VAL A 163 -7.07 24.15 -6.09
N ASP A 164 -6.21 25.04 -6.59
CA ASP A 164 -5.55 24.87 -7.88
C ASP A 164 -4.32 23.94 -7.81
N ASP A 165 -4.00 23.31 -8.94
CA ASP A 165 -2.90 22.36 -9.08
C ASP A 165 -1.54 22.89 -8.61
N ARG A 166 -1.25 24.20 -8.78
CA ARG A 166 0.04 24.76 -8.34
C ARG A 166 0.11 24.81 -6.83
N THR A 167 -0.99 25.18 -6.18
CA THR A 167 -1.12 25.14 -4.72
C THR A 167 -0.92 23.72 -4.21
N VAL A 168 -1.63 22.74 -4.77
CA VAL A 168 -1.47 21.32 -4.41
C VAL A 168 -0.04 20.84 -4.60
N SER A 169 0.57 21.13 -5.75
CA SER A 169 1.96 20.76 -6.07
C SER A 169 2.97 21.38 -5.09
N SER A 170 2.79 22.65 -4.70
CA SER A 170 3.63 23.30 -3.70
C SER A 170 3.52 22.65 -2.32
N MET A 171 2.30 22.30 -1.91
CA MET A 171 2.06 21.62 -0.63
C MET A 171 2.68 20.22 -0.61
N ILE A 172 2.59 19.46 -1.71
CA ILE A 172 3.23 18.14 -1.81
C ILE A 172 4.74 18.25 -1.61
N ARG A 173 5.41 19.20 -2.29
CA ARG A 173 6.86 19.42 -2.13
C ARG A 173 7.22 19.79 -0.69
N ALA A 174 6.45 20.67 -0.05
CA ALA A 174 6.71 21.09 1.32
C ALA A 174 6.48 19.96 2.34
N ALA A 175 5.48 19.10 2.12
CA ALA A 175 5.21 17.95 2.98
C ALA A 175 6.20 16.79 2.78
N ALA A 176 6.97 16.78 1.69
CA ALA A 176 7.87 15.69 1.33
C ALA A 176 9.18 15.66 2.15
N GLU A 177 9.50 16.72 2.91
CA GLU A 177 10.75 16.76 3.68
C GLU A 177 10.81 15.60 4.68
N ARG A 178 11.81 14.72 4.56
CA ARG A 178 12.03 13.51 5.39
C ARG A 178 10.94 12.44 5.30
N ALA A 179 9.94 12.65 4.44
CA ALA A 179 8.87 11.71 4.20
C ALA A 179 9.34 10.52 3.37
N GLU A 180 8.73 9.37 3.60
CA GLU A 180 8.94 8.16 2.79
C GLU A 180 7.89 8.03 1.67
N ALA A 181 6.78 8.74 1.83
CA ALA A 181 5.75 9.02 0.85
C ALA A 181 4.97 10.27 1.29
N VAL A 182 4.24 10.90 0.39
CA VAL A 182 3.27 11.96 0.71
C VAL A 182 1.86 11.41 0.48
N ALA A 183 0.88 11.83 1.27
CA ALA A 183 -0.53 11.54 1.04
C ALA A 183 -1.32 12.84 0.86
N VAL A 184 -2.08 12.91 -0.22
CA VAL A 184 -3.06 13.97 -0.46
C VAL A 184 -4.43 13.47 -0.01
N VAL A 185 -4.87 13.99 1.14
CA VAL A 185 -6.02 13.51 1.89
C VAL A 185 -7.21 14.44 1.69
N CYS A 186 -7.96 14.19 0.62
CA CYS A 186 -9.30 14.68 0.35
C CYS A 186 -9.81 14.07 -0.95
N THR A 187 -11.05 13.61 -0.98
CA THR A 187 -11.64 13.06 -2.20
C THR A 187 -12.31 14.11 -3.08
N ASN A 188 -12.31 15.39 -2.68
CA ASN A 188 -12.85 16.51 -3.46
C ASN A 188 -11.80 17.58 -3.81
N MET A 189 -10.54 17.40 -3.40
CA MET A 189 -9.42 18.22 -3.86
C MET A 189 -8.73 17.45 -4.98
N ALA A 190 -8.83 17.93 -6.22
CA ALA A 190 -8.29 17.22 -7.37
C ALA A 190 -6.77 17.18 -7.31
N ALA A 191 -6.19 15.99 -7.09
CA ALA A 191 -4.74 15.86 -6.94
C ALA A 191 -4.13 14.67 -7.67
N ALA A 192 -4.89 13.73 -8.23
CA ALA A 192 -4.31 12.50 -8.80
C ALA A 192 -3.23 12.74 -9.87
N VAL A 193 -3.49 13.62 -10.85
CA VAL A 193 -2.51 13.96 -11.91
C VAL A 193 -1.32 14.74 -11.33
N VAL A 194 -1.57 15.67 -10.41
CA VAL A 194 -0.54 16.47 -9.74
C VAL A 194 0.38 15.58 -8.89
N SER A 195 -0.21 14.60 -8.19
CA SER A 195 0.50 13.61 -7.40
C SER A 195 1.42 12.77 -8.26
N ALA A 196 0.95 12.25 -9.40
CA ALA A 196 1.77 11.46 -10.33
C ALA A 196 2.97 12.27 -10.88
N ALA A 197 2.76 13.55 -11.20
CA ALA A 197 3.85 14.43 -11.63
C ALA A 197 4.87 14.71 -10.50
N ALA A 198 4.37 14.90 -9.28
CA ALA A 198 5.22 15.13 -8.11
C ALA A 198 6.03 13.88 -7.70
N GLU A 199 5.50 12.67 -7.88
CA GLU A 199 6.24 11.41 -7.66
C GLU A 199 7.52 11.36 -8.50
N ALA A 200 7.42 11.71 -9.79
CA ALA A 200 8.55 11.70 -10.70
C ALA A 200 9.63 12.73 -10.31
N GLU A 201 9.22 13.87 -9.76
CA GLU A 201 10.12 14.92 -9.26
C GLU A 201 10.80 14.52 -7.94
N LEU A 202 10.04 13.95 -7.00
CA LEU A 202 10.49 13.72 -5.63
C LEU A 202 11.20 12.36 -5.44
N GLY A 203 10.96 11.39 -6.32
CA GLY A 203 11.50 10.04 -6.19
C GLY A 203 10.92 9.22 -5.02
N ILE A 204 9.81 9.69 -4.44
CA ILE A 204 9.02 8.99 -3.42
C ILE A 204 7.54 8.93 -3.86
N PRO A 205 6.77 7.92 -3.41
CA PRO A 205 5.35 7.84 -3.74
C PRO A 205 4.53 9.03 -3.21
N VAL A 206 3.48 9.40 -3.93
CA VAL A 206 2.50 10.42 -3.56
C VAL A 206 1.11 9.81 -3.72
N PHE A 207 0.52 9.41 -2.60
CA PHE A 207 -0.78 8.77 -2.55
C PHE A 207 -1.91 9.80 -2.62
N ASP A 208 -2.58 9.89 -3.76
CA ASP A 208 -3.88 10.54 -3.86
C ASP A 208 -4.97 9.64 -3.25
N SER A 209 -5.84 10.21 -2.41
CA SER A 209 -6.85 9.43 -1.70
C SER A 209 -7.90 8.77 -2.62
N ILE A 210 -8.21 9.35 -3.78
CA ILE A 210 -9.13 8.75 -4.76
C ILE A 210 -8.43 7.57 -5.43
N ALA A 211 -7.20 7.77 -5.92
CA ALA A 211 -6.38 6.73 -6.53
C ALA A 211 -6.16 5.54 -5.58
N ALA A 212 -5.83 5.82 -4.30
CA ALA A 212 -5.68 4.79 -3.28
C ALA A 212 -6.99 4.02 -3.06
N THR A 213 -8.13 4.73 -3.00
CA THR A 213 -9.45 4.09 -2.81
C THR A 213 -9.77 3.14 -3.95
N VAL A 214 -9.57 3.56 -5.20
CA VAL A 214 -9.81 2.73 -6.39
C VAL A 214 -8.86 1.54 -6.41
N TRP A 215 -7.56 1.77 -6.18
CA TRP A 215 -6.55 0.71 -6.11
C TRP A 215 -6.90 -0.37 -5.08
N HIS A 216 -7.29 0.03 -3.86
CA HIS A 216 -7.60 -0.92 -2.80
C HIS A 216 -8.90 -1.67 -3.09
N ALA A 217 -9.92 -0.99 -3.65
CA ALA A 217 -11.17 -1.64 -4.06
C ALA A 217 -10.94 -2.68 -5.17
N MET A 218 -10.17 -2.35 -6.21
CA MET A 218 -9.77 -3.30 -7.24
C MET A 218 -9.01 -4.49 -6.65
N THR A 219 -8.06 -4.23 -5.75
CA THR A 219 -7.28 -5.28 -5.09
C THR A 219 -8.17 -6.24 -4.29
N LEU A 220 -9.16 -5.73 -3.56
CA LEU A 220 -10.10 -6.55 -2.77
C LEU A 220 -11.02 -7.41 -3.64
N ALA A 221 -11.42 -6.90 -4.80
CA ALA A 221 -12.31 -7.60 -5.72
C ALA A 221 -11.59 -8.60 -6.63
N GLY A 222 -10.25 -8.69 -6.57
CA GLY A 222 -9.48 -9.39 -7.59
C GLY A 222 -9.62 -8.77 -8.98
N GLY A 223 -9.85 -7.44 -9.04
CA GLY A 223 -9.95 -6.65 -10.24
C GLY A 223 -8.60 -6.45 -10.95
N PRO A 224 -8.50 -5.44 -11.84
CA PRO A 224 -7.29 -5.18 -12.62
C PRO A 224 -6.05 -5.00 -11.75
N ALA A 225 -4.93 -5.52 -12.23
CA ALA A 225 -3.67 -5.50 -11.49
C ALA A 225 -2.92 -4.15 -11.55
N SER A 226 -3.24 -3.29 -12.53
CA SER A 226 -2.54 -2.02 -12.73
C SER A 226 -3.33 -1.04 -13.60
N VAL A 227 -3.28 0.26 -13.26
CA VAL A 227 -3.74 1.37 -14.09
C VAL A 227 -2.59 2.36 -14.26
N ASP A 228 -2.22 2.65 -15.51
CA ASP A 228 -1.07 3.49 -15.84
C ASP A 228 -1.44 4.98 -15.87
N GLY A 229 -0.45 5.87 -15.71
CA GLY A 229 -0.62 7.33 -15.86
C GLY A 229 -1.07 8.09 -14.60
N TYR A 230 -1.37 7.39 -13.50
CA TYR A 230 -1.91 7.96 -12.26
C TYR A 230 -1.03 7.71 -11.02
N GLY A 231 0.27 7.53 -11.24
CA GLY A 231 1.27 7.32 -10.20
C GLY A 231 1.55 5.85 -9.88
N ASP A 232 2.60 5.61 -9.08
CA ASP A 232 3.14 4.29 -8.79
C ASP A 232 2.13 3.39 -8.07
N LEU A 233 1.24 3.95 -7.24
CA LEU A 233 0.27 3.17 -6.48
C LEU A 233 -0.70 2.41 -7.40
N LEU A 234 -1.25 3.09 -8.41
CA LEU A 234 -2.16 2.45 -9.36
C LEU A 234 -1.43 1.53 -10.34
N ALA A 235 -0.17 1.82 -10.68
CA ALA A 235 0.62 0.98 -11.57
C ALA A 235 1.16 -0.30 -10.89
N ASN A 236 1.61 -0.19 -9.64
CA ASN A 236 2.45 -1.19 -8.96
C ASN A 236 1.95 -1.58 -7.56
N GLY A 237 0.97 -0.88 -7.00
CA GLY A 237 0.52 -1.08 -5.62
C GLY A 237 0.03 -2.50 -5.35
N THR A 238 -0.68 -3.14 -6.29
CA THR A 238 -1.20 -4.50 -6.10
C THR A 238 -0.06 -5.52 -6.05
N LEU A 239 0.96 -5.36 -6.90
CA LEU A 239 2.18 -6.18 -6.83
C LEU A 239 2.88 -5.98 -5.47
N ARG A 240 3.07 -4.73 -5.04
CA ARG A 240 3.70 -4.39 -3.75
C ARG A 240 2.94 -4.96 -2.56
N ALA A 241 1.61 -4.87 -2.56
CA ALA A 241 0.78 -5.45 -1.50
C ALA A 241 0.90 -6.97 -1.45
N ARG A 242 0.91 -7.67 -2.60
CA ARG A 242 1.05 -9.13 -2.62
C ARG A 242 2.45 -9.58 -2.17
N MET A 243 3.50 -8.88 -2.59
CA MET A 243 4.87 -9.12 -2.10
C MET A 243 4.96 -8.92 -0.58
N GLN A 244 4.30 -7.89 -0.05
CA GLN A 244 4.24 -7.62 1.38
C GLN A 244 3.53 -8.73 2.15
N THR A 245 2.39 -9.23 1.64
CA THR A 245 1.69 -10.38 2.22
C THR A 245 2.58 -11.63 2.27
N VAL A 246 3.30 -11.95 1.19
CA VAL A 246 4.22 -13.12 1.19
C VAL A 246 5.30 -13.00 2.26
N ALA A 247 5.87 -11.81 2.46
CA ALA A 247 6.84 -11.60 3.54
C ALA A 247 6.20 -11.78 4.94
N GLU A 248 4.98 -11.29 5.15
CA GLU A 248 4.23 -11.44 6.41
C GLU A 248 3.88 -12.90 6.71
N GLU A 249 3.36 -13.64 5.73
CA GLU A 249 3.04 -15.07 5.84
C GLU A 249 4.29 -15.89 6.14
N LEU A 250 5.39 -15.65 5.41
CA LEU A 250 6.65 -16.34 5.63
C LEU A 250 7.20 -16.11 7.06
N LEU A 251 7.03 -14.90 7.62
CA LEU A 251 7.44 -14.63 9.00
C LEU A 251 6.56 -15.41 9.99
N ALA A 252 5.25 -15.41 9.77
CA ALA A 252 4.29 -16.09 10.64
C ALA A 252 4.51 -17.61 10.66
N GLU A 253 4.79 -18.21 9.50
CA GLU A 253 5.03 -19.65 9.36
C GLU A 253 6.35 -20.08 10.00
N THR A 254 7.44 -19.36 9.72
CA THR A 254 8.79 -19.72 10.20
C THR A 254 9.06 -19.32 11.65
N LYS A 255 8.26 -18.38 12.17
CA LYS A 255 8.46 -17.73 13.48
C LYS A 255 9.88 -17.21 13.62
N ALA A 256 10.44 -16.72 12.53
CA ALA A 256 11.73 -16.05 12.52
C ALA A 256 11.58 -14.63 13.07
N ASP A 257 12.70 -13.90 13.16
CA ASP A 257 12.70 -12.53 13.67
C ASP A 257 12.41 -11.52 12.55
N ARG A 258 12.74 -11.85 11.31
CA ARG A 258 12.54 -10.97 10.15
C ARG A 258 12.52 -11.75 8.84
N THR A 259 11.67 -11.30 7.92
CA THR A 259 11.66 -11.75 6.53
C THR A 259 11.80 -10.56 5.60
N THR A 260 12.53 -10.74 4.50
CA THR A 260 12.70 -9.70 3.48
C THR A 260 12.57 -10.29 2.09
N LEU A 261 12.03 -9.52 1.16
CA LEU A 261 12.14 -9.75 -0.28
C LEU A 261 12.99 -8.65 -0.89
N ARG A 262 14.02 -9.03 -1.63
CA ARG A 262 14.78 -8.12 -2.51
C ARG A 262 14.48 -8.54 -3.95
N LEU A 263 14.19 -7.55 -4.80
CA LEU A 263 13.73 -7.76 -6.17
C LEU A 263 14.40 -6.74 -7.09
N ASP A 264 14.90 -7.23 -8.22
CA ASP A 264 15.39 -6.43 -9.33
C ASP A 264 14.26 -6.28 -10.37
N LEU A 265 13.47 -5.21 -10.23
CA LEU A 265 12.40 -4.87 -11.16
C LEU A 265 12.28 -3.35 -11.28
N PRO A 266 13.18 -2.70 -12.04
CA PRO A 266 13.21 -1.24 -12.17
C PRO A 266 11.90 -0.64 -12.67
N ALA A 267 11.17 -1.35 -13.54
CA ALA A 267 9.87 -0.94 -14.06
C ALA A 267 8.76 -0.83 -12.97
N ALA A 268 8.96 -1.47 -11.82
CA ALA A 268 8.07 -1.35 -10.66
C ALA A 268 8.68 -0.48 -9.54
N GLY A 269 9.78 0.24 -9.82
CA GLY A 269 10.53 0.99 -8.81
C GLY A 269 11.15 0.09 -7.73
N CYS A 270 11.47 -1.15 -8.06
CA CYS A 270 12.13 -2.09 -7.17
C CYS A 270 13.60 -2.29 -7.59
N SER A 271 14.49 -2.18 -6.62
CA SER A 271 15.90 -2.52 -6.75
C SER A 271 16.31 -3.36 -5.54
N VAL A 272 17.25 -4.26 -5.75
CA VAL A 272 17.80 -5.09 -4.68
C VAL A 272 18.52 -4.29 -3.60
N ALA A 273 18.88 -3.02 -3.85
CA ALA A 273 19.52 -2.16 -2.85
C ALA A 273 18.65 -2.01 -1.58
N THR A 274 17.33 -1.94 -1.72
CA THR A 274 16.36 -1.92 -0.60
C THR A 274 15.45 -3.15 -0.66
N CYS A 275 14.62 -3.36 0.37
CA CYS A 275 13.67 -4.46 0.36
C CYS A 275 12.38 -4.03 -0.35
N ALA A 276 11.94 -4.82 -1.33
CA ALA A 276 10.64 -4.67 -1.97
C ALA A 276 9.50 -4.95 -0.95
N ALA A 277 9.71 -5.92 -0.06
CA ALA A 277 8.86 -6.22 1.08
C ALA A 277 9.69 -6.60 2.31
N GLU A 278 9.15 -6.35 3.50
CA GLU A 278 9.77 -6.73 4.78
C GLU A 278 8.68 -6.98 5.82
N SER A 279 8.85 -8.02 6.63
CA SER A 279 8.13 -8.20 7.88
C SER A 279 9.10 -8.43 9.04
N CYS A 280 8.79 -7.87 10.21
CA CYS A 280 9.64 -7.91 11.39
C CYS A 280 8.84 -8.37 12.60
N GLY A 281 9.45 -9.19 13.45
CA GLY A 281 8.94 -9.49 14.78
C GLY A 281 8.96 -8.26 15.70
N PRO A 282 8.31 -8.36 16.88
CA PRO A 282 8.31 -7.28 17.86
C PRO A 282 9.73 -6.84 18.23
N ALA A 283 9.96 -5.52 18.34
CA ALA A 283 11.26 -4.91 18.65
C ALA A 283 12.41 -5.17 17.65
N VAL A 284 12.16 -5.85 16.53
CA VAL A 284 13.17 -6.06 15.48
C VAL A 284 13.27 -4.81 14.61
N ARG A 285 14.48 -4.24 14.54
CA ARG A 285 14.75 -3.05 13.71
C ARG A 285 14.56 -3.38 12.23
N SER A 286 13.74 -2.57 11.56
CA SER A 286 13.54 -2.61 10.11
C SER A 286 14.82 -2.25 9.34
N ILE A 287 15.07 -3.01 8.27
CA ILE A 287 16.12 -2.76 7.27
C ILE A 287 15.55 -2.52 5.88
N ARG A 288 14.23 -2.34 5.75
CA ARG A 288 13.54 -2.17 4.45
C ARG A 288 14.19 -1.11 3.55
N ARG A 289 14.63 0.01 4.14
CA ARG A 289 15.25 1.13 3.41
C ARG A 289 16.77 1.19 3.55
N ASP A 290 17.38 0.16 4.15
CA ASP A 290 18.83 0.10 4.28
C ASP A 290 19.46 -0.36 2.95
N ALA A 291 20.18 0.57 2.33
CA ALA A 291 20.90 0.39 1.07
C ALA A 291 22.43 0.40 1.24
N THR A 292 22.93 0.19 2.46
CA THR A 292 24.37 0.30 2.77
C THR A 292 25.21 -0.87 2.24
N LEU A 293 24.61 -2.05 2.06
CA LEU A 293 25.32 -3.24 1.60
C LEU A 293 25.19 -3.45 0.09
N PRO A 294 26.28 -3.79 -0.62
CA PRO A 294 26.23 -4.20 -2.03
C PRO A 294 25.62 -5.61 -2.14
N GLN A 295 24.29 -5.67 -2.17
CA GLN A 295 23.53 -6.91 -1.96
C GLN A 295 23.92 -8.06 -2.91
N ARG A 296 24.19 -7.78 -4.19
CA ARG A 296 24.61 -8.81 -5.17
C ARG A 296 26.05 -9.28 -4.99
N GLU A 297 26.88 -8.56 -4.24
CA GLU A 297 28.27 -8.92 -4.00
C GLU A 297 28.47 -9.78 -2.75
N LEU A 298 27.42 -9.92 -1.93
CA LEU A 298 27.46 -10.72 -0.71
C LEU A 298 27.70 -12.20 -1.06
N ALA A 299 28.61 -12.86 -0.33
CA ALA A 299 29.00 -14.24 -0.60
C ALA A 299 27.80 -15.22 -0.59
N THR A 300 26.86 -15.03 0.33
CA THR A 300 25.64 -15.83 0.42
C THR A 300 24.70 -15.62 -0.76
N VAL A 301 24.66 -14.41 -1.34
CA VAL A 301 23.85 -14.10 -2.53
C VAL A 301 24.52 -14.60 -3.80
N ARG A 302 25.86 -14.50 -3.92
CA ARG A 302 26.61 -15.11 -5.03
C ARG A 302 26.45 -16.63 -5.04
N TRP A 303 26.54 -17.26 -3.88
CA TRP A 303 26.26 -18.69 -3.75
C TRP A 303 24.84 -19.02 -4.21
N LEU A 304 23.84 -18.20 -3.86
CA LEU A 304 22.46 -18.38 -4.28
C LEU A 304 22.28 -18.26 -5.81
N GLU A 305 22.96 -17.30 -6.42
CA GLU A 305 23.00 -17.09 -7.89
C GLU A 305 23.70 -18.24 -8.62
N GLU A 306 24.71 -18.88 -8.02
CA GLU A 306 25.41 -20.02 -8.60
C GLU A 306 24.60 -21.32 -8.47
N ASN A 307 23.99 -21.55 -7.30
CA ASN A 307 23.40 -22.86 -6.95
C ASN A 307 21.90 -22.96 -7.20
N ARG A 308 21.17 -21.83 -7.28
CA ARG A 308 19.72 -21.79 -7.58
C ARG A 308 18.85 -22.65 -6.67
N THR A 309 19.30 -22.89 -5.45
CA THR A 309 18.59 -23.68 -4.45
C THR A 309 18.58 -22.92 -3.12
N PRO A 310 17.64 -23.20 -2.21
CA PRO A 310 17.61 -22.51 -0.92
C PRO A 310 18.90 -22.73 -0.12
N LEU A 311 19.53 -21.63 0.32
CA LEU A 311 20.66 -21.66 1.25
C LEU A 311 20.13 -21.73 2.68
N ILE A 312 20.55 -22.72 3.46
CA ILE A 312 20.09 -22.92 4.83
C ILE A 312 21.26 -22.91 5.81
N GLN A 313 21.24 -21.98 6.76
CA GLN A 313 22.32 -21.76 7.73
C GLN A 313 21.72 -21.61 9.13
N GLY A 314 21.86 -22.65 9.95
CA GLY A 314 21.42 -22.61 11.36
C GLY A 314 22.39 -21.86 12.29
N ASP A 315 23.63 -21.74 11.82
CA ASP A 315 24.73 -20.94 12.34
C ASP A 315 25.60 -20.47 11.16
N PHE A 316 26.70 -19.78 11.43
CA PHE A 316 27.60 -19.25 10.39
C PHE A 316 29.01 -19.86 10.41
N THR A 317 29.12 -21.10 10.88
CA THR A 317 30.39 -21.83 10.90
C THR A 317 30.79 -22.36 9.52
N ALA A 318 29.80 -22.73 8.71
CA ALA A 318 29.97 -23.26 7.35
C ALA A 318 29.97 -22.16 6.27
N GLU A 319 30.66 -22.42 5.16
CA GLU A 319 30.61 -21.58 3.95
C GLU A 319 29.28 -21.76 3.20
N PRO A 320 28.78 -20.71 2.51
CA PRO A 320 29.33 -19.37 2.40
C PRO A 320 29.10 -18.54 3.67
N ARG A 321 30.15 -17.91 4.21
CA ARG A 321 29.99 -17.03 5.38
C ARG A 321 29.25 -15.75 5.00
N PRO A 322 28.25 -15.32 5.81
CA PRO A 322 27.61 -14.02 5.60
C PRO A 322 28.60 -12.88 5.83
N PRO A 323 28.33 -11.69 5.25
CA PRO A 323 29.13 -10.50 5.52
C PRO A 323 29.08 -10.13 7.02
N GLN A 324 30.20 -9.63 7.56
CA GLN A 324 30.31 -9.27 8.97
C GLN A 324 29.27 -8.21 9.41
N ALA A 325 28.91 -7.29 8.52
CA ALA A 325 27.85 -6.31 8.76
C ALA A 325 26.48 -6.95 9.06
N LEU A 326 26.16 -8.11 8.46
CA LEU A 326 24.90 -8.81 8.74
C LEU A 326 24.87 -9.38 10.18
N LEU A 327 26.06 -9.70 10.73
CA LEU A 327 26.22 -10.17 12.10
C LEU A 327 26.20 -9.02 13.11
N GLU A 328 26.93 -7.95 12.81
CA GLU A 328 27.18 -6.84 13.75
C GLU A 328 26.09 -5.78 13.72
N VAL A 329 25.60 -5.43 12.54
CA VAL A 329 24.59 -4.36 12.36
C VAL A 329 23.18 -4.91 12.50
N TYR A 330 22.92 -6.09 11.94
CA TYR A 330 21.57 -6.66 11.92
C TYR A 330 21.33 -7.75 12.96
N GLY A 331 22.39 -8.17 13.68
CA GLY A 331 22.30 -9.14 14.76
C GLY A 331 21.94 -10.55 14.31
N VAL A 332 22.00 -10.84 13.00
CA VAL A 332 21.59 -12.15 12.49
C VAL A 332 22.57 -13.22 12.99
N ARG A 333 22.04 -14.38 13.35
CA ARG A 333 22.79 -15.56 13.83
C ARG A 333 22.44 -16.84 13.08
N ALA A 334 21.27 -16.89 12.45
CA ALA A 334 20.87 -17.95 11.53
C ALA A 334 20.06 -17.35 10.37
N GLN A 335 20.10 -17.98 9.19
CA GLN A 335 19.28 -17.55 8.06
C GLN A 335 18.86 -18.68 7.12
N MET A 336 17.81 -18.42 6.35
CA MET A 336 17.49 -19.12 5.11
C MET A 336 17.36 -18.11 3.98
N LEU A 337 17.89 -18.42 2.80
CA LEU A 337 17.69 -17.62 1.59
C LEU A 337 16.99 -18.48 0.52
N GLY A 338 15.91 -17.97 -0.05
CA GLY A 338 15.17 -18.63 -1.14
C GLY A 338 15.33 -17.85 -2.45
N PRO A 339 15.93 -18.42 -3.51
CA PRO A 339 16.05 -17.74 -4.79
C PRO A 339 14.70 -17.67 -5.51
N VAL A 340 14.45 -16.57 -6.21
CA VAL A 340 13.39 -16.45 -7.21
C VAL A 340 14.06 -16.33 -8.57
N VAL A 341 13.86 -17.34 -9.42
CA VAL A 341 14.52 -17.48 -10.71
C VAL A 341 13.50 -17.29 -11.82
N ARG A 342 13.82 -16.48 -12.82
CA ARG A 342 12.98 -16.27 -13.99
C ARG A 342 13.86 -16.31 -15.23
N ASP A 343 13.46 -17.09 -16.23
CA ASP A 343 14.24 -17.30 -17.46
C ASP A 343 15.72 -17.66 -17.21
N GLY A 344 15.98 -18.43 -16.14
CA GLY A 344 17.32 -18.84 -15.72
C GLY A 344 18.13 -17.79 -14.95
N VAL A 345 17.59 -16.61 -14.68
CA VAL A 345 18.26 -15.49 -13.99
C VAL A 345 17.65 -15.23 -12.61
N MET A 346 18.46 -14.83 -11.61
CA MET A 346 17.95 -14.60 -10.25
C MET A 346 17.45 -13.16 -10.19
N VAL A 347 16.13 -13.02 -10.26
CA VAL A 347 15.49 -11.70 -10.27
C VAL A 347 15.15 -11.23 -8.85
N ALA A 348 14.99 -12.16 -7.92
CA ALA A 348 14.68 -11.86 -6.53
C ALA A 348 15.25 -12.91 -5.57
N TRP A 349 15.25 -12.59 -4.28
CA TRP A 349 15.40 -13.60 -3.24
C TRP A 349 14.67 -13.18 -1.97
N LEU A 350 14.18 -14.19 -1.27
CA LEU A 350 13.66 -14.08 0.08
C LEU A 350 14.77 -14.36 1.07
N SER A 351 14.78 -13.62 2.17
CA SER A 351 15.62 -13.90 3.33
C SER A 351 14.75 -14.11 4.55
N VAL A 352 15.04 -15.14 5.33
CA VAL A 352 14.47 -15.40 6.65
C VAL A 352 15.62 -15.31 7.65
N HIS A 353 15.57 -14.36 8.57
CA HIS A 353 16.63 -14.09 9.53
C HIS A 353 16.19 -14.43 10.96
N SER A 354 17.08 -15.08 11.72
CA SER A 354 16.94 -15.19 13.16
C SER A 354 18.10 -14.51 13.90
N LEU A 355 17.77 -13.88 15.03
CA LEU A 355 18.72 -13.22 15.94
C LEU A 355 19.41 -14.19 16.90
N VAL A 356 19.02 -15.46 16.88
CA VAL A 356 19.66 -16.56 17.61
C VAL A 356 20.01 -17.69 16.65
N GLU A 357 21.01 -18.49 17.00
CA GLU A 357 21.28 -19.73 16.29
C GLU A 357 20.08 -20.68 16.46
N ARG A 358 19.70 -21.37 15.38
CA ARG A 358 18.60 -22.33 15.42
C ARG A 358 18.69 -23.33 14.29
N GLU A 359 18.20 -24.53 14.54
CA GLU A 359 17.93 -25.47 13.47
C GLU A 359 16.67 -25.07 12.70
N TRP A 360 16.75 -25.17 11.37
CA TRP A 360 15.61 -24.92 10.48
C TRP A 360 14.89 -26.24 10.16
N THR A 361 13.61 -26.30 10.50
CA THR A 361 12.77 -27.49 10.32
C THR A 361 12.47 -27.74 8.84
N ALA A 362 11.93 -28.92 8.52
CA ALA A 362 11.41 -29.19 7.18
C ALA A 362 10.27 -28.24 6.79
N GLY A 363 9.43 -27.84 7.77
CA GLY A 363 8.36 -26.86 7.57
C GLY A 363 8.90 -25.48 7.21
N ASP A 364 9.94 -25.00 7.92
CA ASP A 364 10.59 -23.72 7.65
C ASP A 364 11.15 -23.67 6.21
N ARG A 365 11.83 -24.75 5.79
CA ARG A 365 12.40 -24.87 4.43
C ARG A 365 11.33 -24.93 3.35
N HIS A 366 10.22 -25.61 3.65
CA HIS A 366 9.07 -25.67 2.76
C HIS A 366 8.42 -24.28 2.59
N ALA A 367 8.23 -23.54 3.68
CA ALA A 367 7.68 -22.19 3.66
C ALA A 367 8.49 -21.25 2.76
N VAL A 368 9.83 -21.28 2.84
CA VAL A 368 10.70 -20.47 1.96
C VAL A 368 10.51 -20.83 0.48
N THR A 369 10.38 -22.12 0.19
CA THR A 369 10.19 -22.60 -1.20
C THR A 369 8.82 -22.18 -1.75
N VAL A 370 7.76 -22.31 -0.94
CA VAL A 370 6.41 -21.87 -1.29
C VAL A 370 6.38 -20.36 -1.53
N ALA A 371 6.97 -19.58 -0.63
CA ALA A 371 7.03 -18.13 -0.76
C ALA A 371 7.80 -17.71 -2.02
N ALA A 372 8.93 -18.35 -2.35
CA ALA A 372 9.69 -18.05 -3.57
C ALA A 372 8.86 -18.29 -4.84
N ARG A 373 8.13 -19.41 -4.88
CA ARG A 373 7.22 -19.75 -5.97
C ARG A 373 6.05 -18.77 -6.08
N GLN A 374 5.47 -18.34 -4.96
CA GLN A 374 4.43 -17.31 -4.98
C GLN A 374 4.94 -16.03 -5.65
N ILE A 375 6.15 -15.57 -5.30
CA ILE A 375 6.76 -14.39 -5.94
C ILE A 375 6.99 -14.62 -7.44
N GLU A 376 7.46 -15.79 -7.86
CA GLU A 376 7.60 -16.13 -9.29
C GLU A 376 6.27 -16.01 -10.04
N GLU A 377 5.20 -16.61 -9.50
CA GLU A 377 3.83 -16.52 -10.05
C GLU A 377 3.32 -15.08 -10.10
N LEU A 378 3.67 -14.23 -9.13
CA LEU A 378 3.36 -12.79 -9.17
C LEU A 378 4.01 -12.12 -10.38
N LEU A 379 5.30 -12.37 -10.61
CA LEU A 379 6.08 -11.71 -11.65
C LEU A 379 5.65 -12.16 -13.06
N ASP A 380 5.28 -13.42 -13.24
CA ASP A 380 4.81 -13.95 -14.52
C ASP A 380 3.42 -13.44 -14.90
N SER A 381 2.53 -13.30 -13.91
CA SER A 381 1.19 -12.72 -14.14
C SER A 381 1.27 -11.27 -14.66
N ARG A 382 2.30 -10.53 -14.22
CA ARG A 382 2.56 -9.17 -14.67
C ARG A 382 2.99 -9.12 -16.14
N SER A 383 3.96 -9.93 -16.55
CA SER A 383 4.43 -9.91 -17.95
C SER A 383 3.36 -10.33 -18.94
N THR A 384 2.48 -11.27 -18.57
CA THR A 384 1.34 -11.64 -19.43
C THR A 384 0.38 -10.46 -19.63
N SER A 385 0.18 -9.64 -18.59
CA SER A 385 -0.63 -8.42 -18.67
C SER A 385 0.03 -7.29 -19.48
N GLU A 386 1.36 -7.21 -19.52
CA GLU A 386 2.11 -6.24 -20.32
C GLU A 386 2.10 -6.62 -21.81
N VAL A 387 2.11 -7.92 -22.14
CA VAL A 387 2.03 -8.42 -23.53
C VAL A 387 0.65 -8.20 -24.14
N HIS A 388 -0.44 -8.38 -23.38
CA HIS A 388 -1.81 -8.12 -23.88
C HIS A 388 -2.15 -6.63 -24.05
N ARG A 389 -1.26 -5.73 -23.62
CA ARG A 389 -1.42 -4.27 -23.72
C ARG A 389 -0.65 -3.62 -24.87
N ARG A 390 0.20 -4.38 -25.57
CA ARG A 390 0.88 -3.97 -26.81
C ARG A 390 0.13 -4.52 -28.01
#